data_AF-A0A7K2ZSE2-F1
#
_entry.id   AF-A0A7K2ZSE2-F1
#
_cell.length_a   1.000
_cell.length_b   1.000
_cell.length_c   1.000
_cell.angle_alpha   90.00
_cell.angle_beta   90.00
_cell.angle_gamma   90.00
#
_symmetry.space_group_name_H-M   'P 1'
#
loop_
_entity.id
_entity.type
_entity.pdbx_description
1 polymer ?
#
loop_
_entity_poly.entity_id
_entity_poly.type
_entity_poly.pdbx_seq_one_letter_code
_entity_poly.pdbx_strand_id
1 'polypeptide(L)' 'MTVPRTMHLAAHFPGVNATTVWADPRSRSQIDFSSFVHLAQTAERGKFDFFFLA' A
#
# COMPACT_ATOMS: atom_id res chain seq x y z
N MET A 1 31.68 -15.67 8.09
CA MET A 1 30.62 -14.73 8.52
C MET A 1 29.62 -14.62 7.38
N THR A 2 28.35 -14.93 7.61
CA THR A 2 27.30 -14.78 6.59
C THR A 2 26.83 -13.33 6.54
N VAL A 3 26.58 -12.79 5.34
CA VAL A 3 26.04 -11.45 5.17
C VAL A 3 24.58 -11.45 5.63
N PRO A 4 24.13 -10.48 6.46
CA PRO A 4 22.73 -10.38 6.86
C PRO A 4 21.84 -10.14 5.64
N ARG A 5 20.68 -10.79 5.59
CA ARG A 5 19.71 -10.61 4.50
C ARG A 5 18.94 -9.30 4.68
N THR A 6 18.86 -8.52 3.62
CA THR A 6 17.99 -7.34 3.54
C THR A 6 16.53 -7.78 3.54
N MET A 7 15.71 -7.10 4.34
CA MET A 7 14.26 -7.25 4.32
C MET A 7 13.68 -6.25 3.32
N HIS A 8 12.84 -6.74 2.41
CA HIS A 8 12.08 -5.89 1.50
C HIS A 8 10.66 -5.68 2.03
N LEU A 9 10.19 -4.44 1.97
CA LEU A 9 8.88 -4.04 2.46
C LEU A 9 7.98 -3.62 1.29
N ALA A 10 6.73 -4.08 1.30
CA ALA A 10 5.74 -3.77 0.29
C ALA A 10 4.41 -3.32 0.89
N ALA A 11 3.79 -2.31 0.27
CA ALA A 11 2.48 -1.82 0.64
C ALA A 11 1.43 -2.44 -0.29
N HIS A 12 0.34 -2.96 0.28
CA HIS A 12 -0.76 -3.54 -0.49
C HIS A 12 -1.89 -2.53 -0.66
N PHE A 13 -2.27 -2.24 -1.90
CA PHE A 13 -3.49 -1.49 -2.19
C PHE A 13 -4.68 -2.46 -2.25
N PRO A 14 -5.65 -2.37 -1.33
CA PRO A 14 -6.79 -3.27 -1.33
C PRO A 14 -7.73 -2.96 -2.50
N GLY A 15 -8.09 -3.96 -3.29
CA GLY A 15 -9.20 -3.86 -4.25
C GLY A 15 -10.57 -3.94 -3.57
N VAL A 16 -11.57 -4.47 -4.28
CA VAL A 16 -12.92 -4.73 -3.74
C VAL A 16 -12.91 -6.02 -2.91
N ASN A 17 -12.42 -5.94 -1.67
CA ASN A 17 -12.23 -7.10 -0.80
C ASN A 17 -13.21 -7.14 0.37
N ALA A 18 -13.53 -8.33 0.87
CA ALA A 18 -14.39 -8.52 2.05
C ALA A 18 -13.78 -7.96 3.34
N THR A 19 -12.45 -7.80 3.39
CA THR A 19 -11.73 -7.19 4.52
C THR A 19 -11.65 -5.67 4.45
N THR A 20 -12.14 -5.06 3.36
CA THR A 20 -12.16 -3.60 3.23
C THR A 20 -13.21 -3.01 4.16
N VAL A 21 -12.82 -1.99 4.93
CA VAL A 21 -13.73 -1.28 5.84
C VAL A 21 -14.47 -0.18 5.06
N TRP A 22 -15.52 -0.58 4.34
CA TRP A 22 -16.24 0.29 3.41
C TRP A 22 -16.95 1.49 4.05
N ALA A 23 -17.44 1.33 5.28
CA ALA A 23 -18.30 2.32 5.93
C ALA A 23 -17.54 3.42 6.69
N ASP A 24 -16.23 3.29 6.87
CA ASP A 24 -15.45 4.34 7.53
C ASP A 24 -15.32 5.54 6.58
N PRO A 25 -15.75 6.76 6.97
CA PRO A 25 -15.64 7.95 6.12
C PRO A 25 -14.19 8.34 5.77
N ARG A 26 -13.19 7.78 6.45
CA ARG A 26 -11.76 7.93 6.15
C ARG A 26 -11.27 6.96 5.08
N SER A 27 -12.03 5.91 4.77
CA SER A 27 -11.72 4.98 3.69
C SER A 27 -11.79 5.71 2.36
N ARG A 28 -10.66 5.74 1.65
CA ARG A 28 -10.55 6.38 0.34
C ARG A 28 -11.14 5.47 -0.74
N SER A 29 -11.36 6.05 -1.92
CA SER A 29 -11.85 5.33 -3.09
C SER A 29 -10.85 4.27 -3.57
N GLN A 30 -11.34 3.12 -4.03
CA GLN A 30 -10.51 2.06 -4.62
C GLN A 30 -10.26 2.22 -6.13
N ILE A 31 -10.87 3.24 -6.75
CA ILE A 31 -10.78 3.48 -8.19
C ILE A 31 -10.30 4.88 -8.54
N ASP A 32 -10.34 5.83 -7.59
CA ASP A 32 -9.88 7.18 -7.84
C ASP A 32 -8.34 7.21 -7.88
N PHE A 33 -7.79 7.82 -8.93
CA PHE A 33 -6.36 7.98 -9.13
C PHE A 33 -5.66 8.61 -7.91
N SER A 34 -6.34 9.54 -7.23
CA SER A 34 -5.82 10.21 -6.03
C SER A 34 -5.45 9.23 -4.90
N SER A 35 -6.14 8.09 -4.79
CA SER A 35 -5.83 7.05 -3.81
C SER A 35 -4.52 6.33 -4.13
N PHE A 36 -4.25 6.04 -5.40
CA PHE A 36 -3.01 5.42 -5.84
C PHE A 36 -1.82 6.35 -5.61
N VAL A 37 -1.98 7.65 -5.93
CA VAL A 37 -0.95 8.67 -5.64
C VAL A 37 -0.66 8.74 -4.14
N HIS A 38 -1.70 8.74 -3.31
CA HIS A 38 -1.53 8.79 -1.86
C HIS A 38 -0.78 7.56 -1.31
N LEU A 39 -1.10 6.36 -1.80
CA LEU A 39 -0.38 5.14 -1.46
C LEU A 39 1.10 5.26 -1.86
N ALA A 40 1.37 5.58 -3.13
CA ALA A 40 2.71 5.63 -3.68
C ALA A 40 3.60 6.62 -2.90
N GLN A 41 3.11 7.84 -2.67
CA GLN A 41 3.83 8.85 -1.88
C GLN A 41 4.07 8.41 -0.45
N THR A 42 3.14 7.65 0.15
CA THR A 42 3.28 7.15 1.52
C THR A 42 4.30 6.01 1.60
N ALA A 43 4.26 5.08 0.67
CA ALA A 43 5.25 4.00 0.53
C ALA A 43 6.66 4.56 0.32
N GLU A 44 6.80 5.55 -0.58
CA GLU A 44 8.08 6.21 -0.87
C GLU A 44 8.66 6.93 0.36
N ARG A 45 7.82 7.69 1.10
CA ARG A 45 8.24 8.29 2.37
C ARG A 45 8.68 7.24 3.39
N GLY A 46 8.02 6.08 3.41
CA GLY A 46 8.32 4.94 4.27
C GLY A 46 9.51 4.09 3.84
N LYS A 47 10.16 4.40 2.70
CA LYS A 47 11.27 3.61 2.12
C LYS A 47 10.88 2.17 1.80
N PHE A 48 9.63 1.96 1.41
CA PHE A 48 9.17 0.67 0.88
C PHE A 48 9.76 0.46 -0.51
N ASP A 49 10.07 -0.80 -0.83
CA ASP A 49 10.69 -1.17 -2.11
C ASP A 49 9.69 -1.10 -3.26
N PHE A 50 8.43 -1.45 -2.99
CA PHE A 50 7.34 -1.44 -3.97
C PHE A 50 5.96 -1.41 -3.31
N PHE A 51 4.93 -1.27 -4.13
CA PHE A 51 3.55 -1.54 -3.73
C PHE A 51 2.90 -2.49 -4.72
N PHE A 52 1.91 -3.24 -4.22
CA PHE A 52 1.16 -4.22 -4.99
C PHE A 52 -0.26 -3.72 -5.21
N LEU A 53 -0.73 -3.81 -6.46
CA LEU A 53 -2.10 -3.51 -6.86
C LEU A 53 -2.81 -4.84 -7.13
N ALA A 54 -3.89 -5.12 -6.39
CA ALA A 54 -4.68 -6.35 -6.49
C ALA A 54 -5.91 -6.18 -7.39
#